data_AF-A0A8J3B1B7-F1
#
_entry.id   AF-A0A8J3B1B7-F1
#
_cell.length_a   1.000
_cell.length_b   1.000
_cell.length_c   1.000
_cell.angle_alpha   90.00
_cell.angle_beta   90.00
_cell.angle_gamma   90.00
#
_symmetry.space_group_name_H-M   'P 1'
#
loop_
_entity.id
_entity.type
_entity.pdbx_description
1 polymer ?
#
loop_
_entity_poly.entity_id
_entity_poly.type
_entity_poly.pdbx_seq_one_letter_code
_entity_poly.pdbx_strand_id
1 'polypeptide(L)'
;MSPPIMACRTCGVVLNVLTDPAGSTDYLHPARLGGYSHEPDPAPAAEVTDVDWRCDLCSDPRPMWERATLDQVAAILTGDGQELVQQFGDKWLACITCDQFLNTRDTSGLLDHVAATMPFDDPVSVRALAAIQTAVVAGLTHERTLVTDVPWPPGPPAAVGLPKARDALTRLLASDAGIPPLPQAARPVVTAGVGQCGLWWVDGEFTSLASHAAIALPDTALTSELLPAAHGLLVWAAAIDSRSTVAASWTSTERDGWKVVFYRSVGTGLDPKPLQQVREQIGWLVPTSHHHADTNTPVGAADGPMAVLTVTLLLIAQRAAEQAPAPLDKKVRRAHARAGRPAPEVRIVRVAGTRRPDGPPVPSQRGVGAAVSVRRWVSGFWRQQPYGPRRALRRPVYIHPYLRGPGDAPIAATTTVRVLHTPTPPPPPRR
;
A
#
# COMPACT_ATOMS: atom_id res chain seq x y z
N MET A 1 30.43 7.52 -7.81
CA MET A 1 29.38 6.89 -6.97
C MET A 1 29.12 7.85 -5.84
N SER A 2 27.90 8.35 -5.71
CA SER A 2 27.51 9.26 -4.62
C SER A 2 27.62 8.51 -3.28
N PRO A 3 28.11 9.15 -2.20
CA PRO A 3 28.19 8.51 -0.90
C PRO A 3 26.79 8.07 -0.42
N PRO A 4 26.68 7.00 0.38
CA PRO A 4 25.40 6.56 0.91
C PRO A 4 24.80 7.63 1.82
N ILE A 5 23.46 7.76 1.81
CA ILE A 5 22.75 8.59 2.78
C ILE A 5 22.94 7.96 4.17
N MET A 6 23.33 8.78 5.14
CA MET A 6 23.59 8.34 6.50
C MET A 6 22.45 8.77 7.43
N ALA A 7 22.00 7.86 8.29
CA ALA A 7 20.99 8.11 9.32
C ALA A 7 21.50 7.68 10.69
N CYS A 8 20.96 8.26 11.76
CA CYS A 8 21.32 7.85 13.11
C CYS A 8 20.62 6.54 13.48
N ARG A 9 21.38 5.52 13.91
CA ARG A 9 20.80 4.24 14.40
C ARG A 9 19.87 4.43 15.61
N THR A 10 20.15 5.42 16.44
CA THR A 10 19.42 5.66 17.70
C THR A 10 18.05 6.27 17.49
N CYS A 11 17.92 7.26 16.59
CA CYS A 11 16.68 8.02 16.40
C CYS A 11 16.10 7.97 14.98
N GLY A 12 16.79 7.34 14.03
CA GLY A 12 16.34 7.21 12.64
C GLY A 12 16.49 8.49 11.79
N VAL A 13 16.93 9.61 12.37
CA VAL A 13 17.04 10.89 11.64
C VAL A 13 18.23 10.87 10.67
N VAL A 14 17.99 11.33 9.43
CA VAL A 14 19.05 11.53 8.42
C VAL A 14 20.04 12.60 8.89
N LEU A 15 21.34 12.28 8.81
CA LEU A 15 22.43 13.10 9.34
C LEU A 15 23.02 14.01 8.25
N ASN A 16 23.38 15.23 8.66
CA ASN A 16 24.20 16.12 7.85
C ASN A 16 25.65 15.62 7.83
N VAL A 17 26.29 15.72 6.67
CA VAL A 17 27.70 15.36 6.49
C VAL A 17 28.54 16.62 6.30
N LEU A 18 29.49 16.83 7.19
CA LEU A 18 30.47 17.93 7.12
C LEU A 18 31.84 17.33 6.86
N THR A 19 32.55 17.87 5.88
CA THR A 19 33.92 17.46 5.56
C THR A 19 34.85 18.65 5.72
N ASP A 20 35.94 18.46 6.46
CA ASP A 20 36.99 19.46 6.61
C ASP A 20 38.01 19.40 5.45
N PRO A 21 38.92 20.38 5.30
CA PRO A 21 39.90 20.39 4.22
C PRO A 21 40.95 19.28 4.33
N ALA A 22 41.09 18.68 5.51
CA ALA A 22 41.95 17.51 5.74
C ALA A 22 41.27 16.19 5.36
N GLY A 23 39.99 16.21 5.00
CA GLY A 23 39.18 15.06 4.61
C GLY A 23 38.50 14.34 5.78
N SER A 24 38.56 14.87 7.00
CA SER A 24 37.80 14.34 8.13
C SER A 24 36.31 14.59 7.92
N THR A 25 35.47 13.62 8.29
CA THR A 25 34.02 13.68 8.11
C THR A 25 33.32 13.61 9.46
N ASP A 26 32.52 14.64 9.76
CA ASP A 26 31.65 14.70 10.92
C ASP A 26 30.19 14.52 10.51
N TYR A 27 29.45 13.78 11.34
CA TYR A 27 28.02 13.56 11.16
C TYR A 27 27.26 14.32 12.23
N LEU A 28 26.31 15.18 11.84
CA LEU A 28 25.52 15.98 12.76
C LEU A 28 24.03 15.76 12.55
N HIS A 29 23.27 15.79 13.65
CA HIS A 29 21.83 15.93 13.55
C HIS A 29 21.47 17.27 12.91
N PRO A 30 20.36 17.35 12.15
CA PRO A 30 19.85 18.63 11.66
C PRO A 30 19.52 19.56 12.84
N ALA A 31 20.26 20.68 12.96
CA ALA A 31 20.18 21.59 14.11
C ALA A 31 18.75 22.05 14.43
N ARG A 32 17.94 22.26 13.39
CA ARG A 32 16.55 22.73 13.49
C ARG A 32 15.58 21.76 14.15
N LEU A 33 15.89 20.46 14.19
CA LEU A 33 15.04 19.47 14.85
C LEU A 33 15.24 19.48 16.37
N GLY A 34 16.40 19.98 16.84
CA GLY A 34 16.69 20.26 18.25
C GLY A 34 16.53 19.06 19.20
N GLY A 35 16.90 19.25 20.48
CA GLY A 35 16.46 18.37 21.56
C GLY A 35 16.98 16.92 21.54
N TYR A 36 18.03 16.62 20.77
CA TYR A 36 18.64 15.29 20.77
C TYR A 36 19.37 15.03 22.09
N SER A 37 18.97 13.97 22.79
CA SER A 37 19.58 13.56 24.06
C SER A 37 20.76 12.59 23.89
N HIS A 38 21.27 12.43 22.66
CA HIS A 38 22.34 11.50 22.31
C HIS A 38 23.22 12.07 21.21
N GLU A 39 24.45 11.55 21.15
CA GLU A 39 25.35 11.84 20.03
C GLU A 39 24.90 11.11 18.76
N PRO A 40 25.21 11.64 17.56
CA PRO A 40 24.95 10.96 16.30
C PRO A 40 25.64 9.58 16.23
N ASP A 41 24.88 8.53 15.92
CA ASP A 41 25.37 7.17 15.65
C ASP A 41 25.15 6.83 14.17
N PRO A 42 26.07 7.19 13.26
CA PRO A 42 25.84 7.12 11.82
C PRO A 42 25.83 5.68 11.29
N ALA A 43 24.83 5.37 10.47
CA ALA A 43 24.75 4.16 9.68
C ALA A 43 24.18 4.45 8.29
N PRO A 44 24.46 3.62 7.28
CA PRO A 44 23.75 3.70 6.01
C PRO A 44 22.24 3.63 6.25
N ALA A 45 21.47 4.56 5.68
CA ALA A 45 20.02 4.64 5.89
C ALA A 45 19.30 3.33 5.51
N ALA A 46 19.85 2.56 4.56
CA ALA A 46 19.34 1.24 4.18
C ALA A 46 19.43 0.18 5.30
N GLU A 47 20.26 0.39 6.32
CA GLU A 47 20.45 -0.51 7.46
C GLU A 47 19.66 -0.06 8.71
N VAL A 48 19.13 1.16 8.71
CA VAL A 48 18.39 1.73 9.83
C VAL A 48 16.90 1.40 9.67
N THR A 49 16.29 0.91 10.75
CA THR A 49 14.85 0.66 10.76
C THR A 49 14.11 1.97 11.06
N ASP A 50 13.01 2.23 10.37
CA ASP A 50 12.15 3.42 10.56
C ASP A 50 12.89 4.78 10.41
N VAL A 51 13.67 4.92 9.33
CA VAL A 51 14.31 6.20 8.97
C VAL A 51 13.27 7.32 8.88
N ASP A 52 13.53 8.44 9.56
CA ASP A 52 12.70 9.65 9.51
C ASP A 52 13.00 10.44 8.24
N TRP A 53 12.43 9.97 7.13
CA TRP A 53 12.50 10.66 5.85
C TRP A 53 11.68 11.94 5.87
N ARG A 54 12.34 13.07 5.63
CA ARG A 54 11.71 14.39 5.54
C ARG A 54 12.01 15.03 4.20
N CYS A 55 11.19 16.01 3.82
CA CYS A 55 11.51 16.84 2.67
C CYS A 55 12.78 17.66 2.93
N ASP A 56 13.77 17.58 2.05
CA ASP A 56 15.04 18.30 2.17
C ASP A 56 14.91 19.82 2.02
N LEU A 57 13.75 20.29 1.55
CA LEU A 57 13.48 21.71 1.27
C LEU A 57 12.68 22.40 2.38
N CYS A 58 11.54 21.82 2.78
CA CYS A 58 10.64 22.39 3.78
C CYS A 58 10.48 21.51 5.02
N SER A 59 11.06 20.30 5.00
CA SER A 59 11.08 19.40 6.15
C SER A 59 9.76 18.81 6.61
N ASP A 60 8.77 18.90 5.73
CA ASP A 60 7.54 18.13 5.81
C ASP A 60 7.89 16.64 6.00
N PRO A 61 7.26 15.94 6.97
CA PRO A 61 7.56 14.55 7.29
C PRO A 61 7.05 13.55 6.24
N ARG A 62 6.55 14.04 5.10
CA ARG A 62 5.92 13.21 4.08
C ARG A 62 6.47 13.55 2.68
N PRO A 63 7.77 13.30 2.43
CA PRO A 63 8.31 13.42 1.09
C PRO A 63 7.59 12.47 0.14
N MET A 64 7.54 12.85 -1.14
CA MET A 64 6.82 12.12 -2.18
C MET A 64 7.73 11.74 -3.34
N TRP A 65 8.62 12.65 -3.70
CA TRP A 65 9.49 12.51 -4.86
C TRP A 65 10.94 12.65 -4.42
N GLU A 66 11.79 11.71 -4.81
CA GLU A 66 13.22 11.94 -4.92
C GLU A 66 13.46 12.64 -6.27
N ARG A 67 14.22 13.73 -6.24
CA ARG A 67 14.64 14.54 -7.39
C ARG A 67 16.14 14.50 -7.50
N ALA A 68 16.66 14.42 -8.72
CA ALA A 68 18.09 14.44 -8.96
C ALA A 68 18.55 15.81 -9.48
N THR A 69 19.76 16.21 -9.11
CA THR A 69 20.51 17.31 -9.74
C THR A 69 21.63 16.74 -10.60
N LEU A 70 22.10 17.52 -11.61
CA LEU A 70 23.19 17.12 -12.49
C LEU A 70 24.51 16.92 -11.73
N ASP A 71 24.76 17.80 -10.75
CA ASP A 71 25.95 17.80 -9.91
C ASP A 71 25.56 17.75 -8.43
N GLN A 72 26.53 17.37 -7.60
CA GLN A 72 26.43 17.45 -6.15
C GLN A 72 26.30 18.91 -5.71
N VAL A 73 25.34 19.19 -4.84
CA VAL A 73 25.19 20.50 -4.21
C VAL A 73 25.92 20.46 -2.86
N ALA A 74 26.78 21.45 -2.64
CA ALA A 74 27.49 21.64 -1.39
C ALA A 74 27.47 23.12 -0.98
N ALA A 75 27.50 23.38 0.32
CA ALA A 75 27.76 24.71 0.85
C ALA A 75 29.16 24.76 1.45
N ILE A 76 29.87 25.85 1.15
CA ILE A 76 31.17 26.14 1.76
C ILE A 76 30.92 27.14 2.89
N LEU A 77 31.25 26.74 4.10
CA LEU A 77 31.18 27.56 5.32
C LEU A 77 32.59 28.07 5.62
N THR A 78 32.79 29.37 5.48
CA THR A 78 34.07 30.04 5.80
C THR A 78 33.93 30.85 7.08
N GLY A 79 34.69 30.51 8.12
CA GLY A 79 34.71 31.23 9.40
C GLY A 79 36.01 31.02 10.16
N ASP A 80 36.53 32.06 10.82
CA ASP A 80 37.72 32.04 11.71
C ASP A 80 38.95 31.28 11.17
N GLY A 81 39.18 31.32 9.85
CA GLY A 81 40.32 30.66 9.20
C GLY A 81 40.12 29.15 8.94
N GLN A 82 38.92 28.63 9.19
CA GLN A 82 38.49 27.29 8.80
C GLN A 82 37.51 27.34 7.64
N GLU A 83 37.65 26.37 6.74
CA GLU A 83 36.74 26.13 5.62
C GLU A 83 36.10 24.77 5.85
N LEU A 84 34.77 24.72 5.98
CA LEU A 84 34.02 23.48 6.13
C LEU A 84 33.11 23.31 4.92
N VAL A 85 33.09 22.11 4.35
CA VAL A 85 32.19 21.79 3.23
C VAL A 85 31.05 20.94 3.76
N GLN A 86 29.83 21.48 3.72
CA GLN A 86 28.63 20.69 3.95
C GLN A 86 28.15 20.10 2.62
N GLN A 87 28.13 18.76 2.53
CA GLN A 87 27.68 18.06 1.33
C GLN A 87 26.19 17.71 1.47
N PHE A 88 25.37 18.19 0.54
CA PHE A 88 23.93 17.92 0.52
C PHE A 88 23.54 16.80 -0.44
N GLY A 89 24.43 16.40 -1.36
CA GLY A 89 24.13 15.35 -2.32
C GLY A 89 23.67 15.86 -3.68
N ASP A 90 23.33 14.90 -4.53
CA ASP A 90 22.66 15.09 -5.83
C ASP A 90 21.21 14.60 -5.82
N LYS A 91 20.72 14.10 -4.68
CA LYS A 91 19.38 13.55 -4.49
C LYS A 91 18.63 14.33 -3.42
N TRP A 92 17.39 14.70 -3.74
CA TRP A 92 16.58 15.61 -2.95
C TRP A 92 15.16 15.06 -2.79
N LEU A 93 14.76 14.80 -1.55
CA LEU A 93 13.41 14.44 -1.18
C LEU A 93 12.52 15.68 -1.14
N ALA A 94 11.49 15.70 -1.98
CA ALA A 94 10.51 16.77 -2.08
C ALA A 94 9.13 16.29 -1.62
N CYS A 95 8.49 17.03 -0.73
CA CYS A 95 7.06 16.88 -0.48
C CYS A 95 6.26 17.36 -1.70
N ILE A 96 4.95 17.09 -1.72
CA ILE A 96 4.08 17.46 -2.84
C ILE A 96 4.11 18.96 -3.17
N THR A 97 4.21 19.81 -2.15
CA THR A 97 4.20 21.27 -2.31
C THR A 97 5.52 21.76 -2.89
N CYS A 98 6.64 21.33 -2.30
CA CYS A 98 7.96 21.66 -2.82
C CYS A 98 8.15 21.15 -4.25
N ASP A 99 7.72 19.92 -4.55
CA ASP A 99 7.82 19.35 -5.90
C ASP A 99 7.08 20.19 -6.95
N GLN A 100 5.97 20.85 -6.60
CA GLN A 100 5.28 21.77 -7.50
C GLN A 100 6.18 22.96 -7.89
N PHE A 101 6.82 23.60 -6.91
CA PHE A 101 7.75 24.70 -7.19
C PHE A 101 8.98 24.23 -7.97
N LEU A 102 9.51 23.04 -7.66
CA LEU A 102 10.61 22.44 -8.44
C LEU A 102 10.20 22.17 -9.89
N ASN A 103 8.97 21.71 -10.12
CA ASN A 103 8.45 21.44 -11.48
C ASN A 103 8.26 22.72 -12.29
N THR A 104 7.83 23.82 -11.65
CA THR A 104 7.68 25.12 -12.32
C THR A 104 8.95 25.96 -12.31
N ARG A 105 10.03 25.47 -11.68
CA ARG A 105 11.28 26.19 -11.41
C ARG A 105 11.05 27.56 -10.73
N ASP A 106 10.08 27.60 -9.82
CA ASP A 106 9.72 28.80 -9.06
C ASP A 106 10.51 28.86 -7.74
N THR A 107 11.74 29.36 -7.82
CA THR A 107 12.62 29.48 -6.65
C THR A 107 12.09 30.48 -5.62
N SER A 108 11.42 31.55 -6.06
CA SER A 108 10.86 32.56 -5.14
C SER A 108 9.70 31.98 -4.34
N GLY A 109 8.75 31.31 -5.00
CA GLY A 109 7.64 30.65 -4.33
C GLY A 109 8.11 29.53 -3.40
N LEU A 110 9.17 28.79 -3.77
CA LEU A 110 9.79 27.81 -2.88
C LEU A 110 10.38 28.45 -1.63
N LEU A 111 11.12 29.55 -1.77
CA LEU A 111 11.71 30.26 -0.63
C LEU A 111 10.63 30.81 0.31
N ASP A 112 9.60 31.46 -0.25
CA ASP A 112 8.47 31.99 0.52
C ASP A 112 7.74 30.87 1.27
N HIS A 113 7.49 29.73 0.61
CA HIS A 113 6.88 28.56 1.23
C HIS A 113 7.73 28.03 2.39
N VAL A 114 9.04 27.92 2.18
CA VAL A 114 9.95 27.39 3.20
C VAL A 114 10.09 28.36 4.37
N ALA A 115 10.21 29.66 4.13
CA ALA A 115 10.25 30.68 5.17
C ALA A 115 8.96 30.73 6.01
N ALA A 116 7.80 30.47 5.39
CA ALA A 116 6.53 30.36 6.11
C ALA A 116 6.40 29.08 6.95
N THR A 117 7.11 28.01 6.57
CA THR A 117 7.06 26.70 7.24
C THR A 117 8.14 26.54 8.30
N MET A 118 9.29 27.18 8.10
CA MET A 118 10.46 27.14 8.96
C MET A 118 10.86 28.57 9.32
N PRO A 119 10.61 29.03 10.57
CA PRO A 119 11.03 30.36 10.99
C PRO A 119 12.56 30.37 11.10
N PHE A 120 13.20 31.15 10.22
CA PHE A 120 14.61 31.48 10.33
C PHE A 120 14.74 32.80 11.08
N ASP A 121 15.48 32.78 12.19
CA ASP A 121 15.61 33.94 13.08
C ASP A 121 16.64 34.97 12.58
N ASP A 122 17.45 34.62 11.57
CA ASP A 122 18.53 35.48 11.08
C ASP A 122 18.58 35.62 9.53
N PRO A 123 18.92 36.81 8.99
CA PRO A 123 19.02 37.04 7.55
C PRO A 123 20.15 36.29 6.82
N VAL A 124 21.13 35.74 7.54
CA VAL A 124 22.24 34.98 6.94
C VAL A 124 21.73 33.59 6.55
N SER A 125 21.01 32.91 7.44
CA SER A 125 20.37 31.63 7.18
C SER A 125 19.38 31.68 6.02
N VAL A 126 18.57 32.74 5.93
CA VAL A 126 17.64 32.92 4.80
C VAL A 126 18.38 33.05 3.47
N ARG A 127 19.49 33.80 3.42
CA ARG A 127 20.31 33.94 2.21
C ARG A 127 21.02 32.64 1.84
N ALA A 128 21.55 31.92 2.82
CA ALA A 128 22.17 30.62 2.60
C ALA A 128 21.17 29.60 2.04
N LEU A 129 19.96 29.54 2.62
CA LEU A 129 18.88 28.71 2.12
C LEU A 129 18.50 29.08 0.68
N ALA A 130 18.32 30.37 0.38
CA ALA A 130 18.00 30.83 -0.96
C ALA A 130 19.07 30.43 -1.99
N ALA A 131 20.35 30.51 -1.62
CA ALA A 131 21.46 30.08 -2.47
C ALA A 131 21.42 28.56 -2.75
N ILE A 132 21.21 27.75 -1.71
CA ILE A 132 21.07 26.29 -1.85
C ILE A 132 19.88 25.95 -2.75
N GLN A 133 18.71 26.51 -2.49
CA GLN A 133 17.51 26.26 -3.30
C GLN A 133 17.68 26.69 -4.76
N THR A 134 18.36 27.82 -5.00
CA THR A 134 18.70 28.26 -6.36
C THR A 134 19.61 27.25 -7.06
N ALA A 135 20.63 26.75 -6.36
CA ALA A 135 21.53 25.73 -6.90
C ALA A 135 20.78 24.43 -7.23
N VAL A 136 19.90 23.97 -6.33
CA VAL A 136 19.04 22.79 -6.57
C VAL A 136 18.19 23.01 -7.81
N VAL A 137 17.41 24.08 -7.87
CA VAL A 137 16.49 24.35 -9.00
C VAL A 137 17.23 24.48 -10.32
N ALA A 138 18.40 25.12 -10.33
CA ALA A 138 19.23 25.27 -11.51
C ALA A 138 19.80 23.93 -12.00
N GLY A 139 20.19 23.04 -11.07
CA GLY A 139 20.76 21.74 -11.36
C GLY A 139 19.75 20.62 -11.60
N LEU A 140 18.44 20.84 -11.37
CA LEU A 140 17.41 19.81 -11.47
C LEU A 140 17.37 19.10 -12.83
N THR A 141 17.43 17.77 -12.79
CA THR A 141 17.10 16.92 -13.94
C THR A 141 15.58 16.73 -14.06
N HIS A 142 15.15 16.14 -15.18
CA HIS A 142 13.75 15.74 -15.38
C HIS A 142 13.39 14.44 -14.64
N GLU A 143 14.40 13.74 -14.11
CA GLU A 143 14.19 12.48 -13.41
C GLU A 143 13.55 12.73 -12.04
N ARG A 144 12.59 11.87 -11.71
CA ARG A 144 12.01 11.81 -10.38
C ARG A 144 11.66 10.38 -10.05
N THR A 145 11.84 10.02 -8.79
CA THR A 145 11.53 8.68 -8.29
C THR A 145 10.52 8.79 -7.15
N LEU A 146 9.45 8.01 -7.23
CA LEU A 146 8.43 7.99 -6.19
C LEU A 146 8.99 7.37 -4.92
N VAL A 147 8.78 8.05 -3.79
CA VAL A 147 9.16 7.55 -2.47
C VAL A 147 8.03 6.67 -1.93
N THR A 148 8.28 5.36 -1.84
CA THR A 148 7.24 4.34 -1.58
C THR A 148 7.20 3.81 -0.15
N ASP A 149 8.08 4.27 0.73
CA ASP A 149 8.20 3.85 2.13
C ASP A 149 7.65 4.88 3.13
N VAL A 150 7.42 6.14 2.73
CA VAL A 150 6.85 7.19 3.62
C VAL A 150 5.54 6.75 4.30
N PRO A 151 5.43 6.71 5.63
CA PRO A 151 4.26 6.15 6.31
C PRO A 151 3.04 7.09 6.23
N TRP A 152 2.32 7.04 5.12
CA TRP A 152 0.99 7.63 5.01
C TRP A 152 0.01 6.76 5.79
N PRO A 153 -0.92 7.37 6.56
CA PRO A 153 -2.06 6.62 7.06
C PRO A 153 -2.76 5.87 5.91
N PRO A 154 -3.41 4.74 6.18
CA PRO A 154 -4.18 4.04 5.16
C PRO A 154 -5.54 4.72 4.95
N GLY A 155 -5.90 4.94 3.68
CA GLY A 155 -7.19 5.44 3.24
C GLY A 155 -7.57 4.83 1.89
N PRO A 156 -7.93 3.52 1.85
CA PRO A 156 -8.21 2.83 0.61
C PRO A 156 -9.37 3.48 -0.15
N PRO A 157 -9.34 3.47 -1.50
CA PRO A 157 -10.44 4.00 -2.29
C PRO A 157 -11.71 3.19 -2.03
N ALA A 158 -12.84 3.87 -1.84
CA ALA A 158 -14.15 3.23 -1.81
C ALA A 158 -14.47 2.57 -3.16
N ALA A 159 -15.37 1.58 -3.16
CA ALA A 159 -15.77 0.83 -4.37
C ALA A 159 -16.09 1.75 -5.57
N VAL A 160 -16.84 2.83 -5.34
CA VAL A 160 -17.24 3.80 -6.38
C VAL A 160 -16.07 4.59 -6.98
N GLY A 161 -14.97 4.71 -6.23
CA GLY A 161 -13.75 5.40 -6.64
C GLY A 161 -12.73 4.52 -7.36
N LEU A 162 -12.93 3.20 -7.37
CA LEU A 162 -11.98 2.25 -7.96
C LEU A 162 -11.65 2.49 -9.43
N PRO A 163 -12.61 2.83 -10.31
CA PRO A 163 -12.27 3.14 -11.70
C PRO A 163 -11.31 4.32 -11.81
N LYS A 164 -11.54 5.38 -11.01
CA LYS A 164 -10.66 6.56 -10.97
C LYS A 164 -9.29 6.20 -10.41
N ALA A 165 -9.24 5.34 -9.38
CA ALA A 165 -8.00 4.85 -8.81
C ALA A 165 -7.19 4.02 -9.82
N ARG A 166 -7.82 3.08 -10.54
CA ARG A 166 -7.20 2.30 -11.62
C ARG A 166 -6.66 3.21 -12.71
N ASP A 167 -7.43 4.20 -13.16
CA ASP A 167 -7.01 5.08 -14.25
C ASP A 167 -5.83 5.97 -13.83
N ALA A 168 -5.83 6.45 -12.58
CA ALA A 168 -4.70 7.20 -12.02
C ALA A 168 -3.45 6.32 -11.89
N LEU A 169 -3.61 5.11 -11.37
CA LEU A 169 -2.53 4.13 -11.27
C LEU A 169 -1.95 3.78 -12.65
N THR A 170 -2.80 3.57 -13.65
CA THR A 170 -2.37 3.30 -15.03
C THR A 170 -1.52 4.46 -15.58
N ARG A 171 -1.92 5.71 -15.34
CA ARG A 171 -1.14 6.90 -15.75
C ARG A 171 0.19 6.99 -15.01
N LEU A 172 0.20 6.73 -13.70
CA LEU A 172 1.42 6.70 -12.90
C LEU A 172 2.40 5.66 -13.47
N LEU A 173 1.94 4.42 -13.65
CA LEU A 173 2.76 3.32 -14.16
C LEU A 173 3.27 3.57 -15.58
N ALA A 174 2.52 4.30 -16.41
CA ALA A 174 2.91 4.72 -17.76
C ALA A 174 3.85 5.93 -17.83
N SER A 175 4.05 6.66 -16.71
CA SER A 175 4.89 7.87 -16.69
C SER A 175 6.39 7.56 -16.76
N ASP A 176 7.23 8.56 -16.95
CA ASP A 176 8.70 8.36 -16.93
C ASP A 176 9.30 8.34 -15.51
N ALA A 177 8.48 8.56 -14.48
CA ALA A 177 8.95 8.55 -13.09
C ALA A 177 9.48 7.17 -12.67
N GLY A 178 10.53 7.11 -11.86
CA GLY A 178 10.94 5.89 -11.18
C GLY A 178 9.89 5.45 -10.16
N ILE A 179 9.51 4.17 -10.14
CA ILE A 179 8.47 3.64 -9.24
C ILE A 179 8.98 2.37 -8.56
N PRO A 180 9.89 2.49 -7.58
CA PRO A 180 10.28 1.35 -6.78
C PRO A 180 9.06 0.79 -6.02
N PRO A 181 9.04 -0.51 -5.69
CA PRO A 181 10.01 -1.53 -6.08
C PRO A 181 9.75 -2.14 -7.47
N LEU A 182 8.89 -1.54 -8.31
CA LEU A 182 8.52 -2.10 -9.61
C LEU A 182 9.62 -1.81 -10.66
N PRO A 183 10.32 -2.83 -11.18
CA PRO A 183 11.41 -2.61 -12.13
C PRO A 183 10.91 -2.07 -13.47
N GLN A 184 11.72 -1.24 -14.14
CA GLN A 184 11.35 -0.62 -15.43
C GLN A 184 10.89 -1.65 -16.48
N ALA A 185 11.54 -2.82 -16.52
CA ALA A 185 11.20 -3.90 -17.45
C ALA A 185 9.80 -4.52 -17.20
N ALA A 186 9.30 -4.52 -15.97
CA ALA A 186 7.99 -5.07 -15.63
C ALA A 186 6.85 -4.07 -15.87
N ARG A 187 7.15 -2.76 -15.93
CA ARG A 187 6.14 -1.70 -15.98
C ARG A 187 5.20 -1.78 -17.20
N PRO A 188 5.66 -2.01 -18.44
CA PRO A 188 4.74 -2.03 -19.59
C PRO A 188 3.67 -3.12 -19.46
N VAL A 189 4.06 -4.31 -19.01
CA VAL A 189 3.15 -5.44 -18.80
C VAL A 189 2.14 -5.14 -17.70
N VAL A 190 2.62 -4.67 -16.54
CA VAL A 190 1.73 -4.32 -15.42
C VAL A 190 0.78 -3.17 -15.79
N THR A 191 1.28 -2.16 -16.51
CA THR A 191 0.48 -1.03 -16.99
C THR A 191 -0.65 -1.49 -17.92
N ALA A 192 -0.34 -2.36 -18.88
CA ALA A 192 -1.33 -2.92 -19.80
C ALA A 192 -2.39 -3.75 -19.05
N GLY A 193 -1.96 -4.61 -18.12
CA GLY A 193 -2.84 -5.42 -17.30
C GLY A 193 -3.76 -4.58 -16.41
N VAL A 194 -3.20 -3.61 -15.68
CA VAL A 194 -3.99 -2.69 -14.84
C VAL A 194 -4.94 -1.85 -15.69
N GLY A 195 -4.57 -1.43 -16.90
CA GLY A 195 -5.45 -0.69 -17.79
C GLY A 195 -6.69 -1.46 -18.25
N GLN A 196 -6.64 -2.80 -18.25
CA GLN A 196 -7.69 -3.69 -18.74
C GLN A 196 -8.30 -4.57 -17.64
N CYS A 197 -7.92 -4.34 -16.39
CA CYS A 197 -8.27 -5.24 -15.30
C CYS A 197 -9.76 -5.18 -14.92
N GLY A 198 -10.27 -6.31 -14.42
CA GLY A 198 -11.50 -6.31 -13.62
C GLY A 198 -11.26 -5.63 -12.27
N LEU A 199 -12.31 -5.07 -11.66
CA LEU A 199 -12.22 -4.34 -10.41
C LEU A 199 -12.99 -5.05 -9.30
N TRP A 200 -12.32 -5.35 -8.19
CA TRP A 200 -12.92 -5.95 -7.00
C TRP A 200 -12.70 -5.06 -5.78
N TRP A 201 -13.77 -4.81 -5.03
CA TRP A 201 -13.72 -4.17 -3.73
C TRP A 201 -14.17 -5.17 -2.66
N VAL A 202 -13.29 -5.47 -1.71
CA VAL A 202 -13.54 -6.43 -0.64
C VAL A 202 -13.91 -5.68 0.63
N ASP A 203 -15.07 -5.99 1.21
CA ASP A 203 -15.53 -5.31 2.42
C ASP A 203 -14.71 -5.66 3.67
N GLY A 204 -14.99 -4.98 4.79
CA GLY A 204 -14.21 -5.14 6.02
C GLY A 204 -14.33 -6.55 6.63
N GLU A 205 -15.52 -7.14 6.66
CA GLU A 205 -15.73 -8.46 7.24
C GLU A 205 -15.04 -9.56 6.42
N PHE A 206 -15.13 -9.48 5.10
CA PHE A 206 -14.44 -10.41 4.20
C PHE A 206 -12.92 -10.21 4.24
N THR A 207 -12.45 -8.96 4.37
CA THR A 207 -11.02 -8.66 4.57
C THR A 207 -10.50 -9.32 5.84
N SER A 208 -11.20 -9.15 6.97
CA SER A 208 -10.82 -9.77 8.24
C SER A 208 -10.84 -11.31 8.17
N LEU A 209 -11.84 -11.88 7.50
CA LEU A 209 -11.91 -13.32 7.28
C LEU A 209 -10.71 -13.84 6.47
N ALA A 210 -10.39 -13.17 5.35
CA ALA A 210 -9.30 -13.58 4.48
C ALA A 210 -7.95 -13.48 5.20
N SER A 211 -7.69 -12.38 5.91
CA SER A 211 -6.47 -12.22 6.72
C SER A 211 -6.36 -13.29 7.81
N HIS A 212 -7.47 -13.61 8.48
CA HIS A 212 -7.46 -14.66 9.51
C HIS A 212 -7.20 -16.05 8.92
N ALA A 213 -7.84 -16.39 7.81
CA ALA A 213 -7.67 -17.68 7.15
C ALA A 213 -6.28 -17.86 6.50
N ALA A 214 -5.61 -16.76 6.14
CA ALA A 214 -4.26 -16.77 5.59
C ALA A 214 -3.19 -17.26 6.58
N ILE A 215 -3.39 -17.06 7.89
CA ILE A 215 -2.47 -17.48 8.96
C ILE A 215 -2.20 -19.00 8.94
N ALA A 216 -3.15 -19.78 8.43
CA ALA A 216 -3.04 -21.23 8.34
C ALA A 216 -3.22 -21.75 6.90
N LEU A 217 -2.96 -20.91 5.89
CA LEU A 217 -3.05 -21.28 4.48
C LEU A 217 -2.12 -22.47 4.19
N PRO A 218 -2.64 -23.64 3.75
CA PRO A 218 -1.80 -24.70 3.21
C PRO A 218 -1.19 -24.26 1.88
N ASP A 219 -0.06 -24.86 1.51
CA ASP A 219 0.61 -24.67 0.22
C ASP A 219 -0.41 -24.77 -0.93
N THR A 220 -0.66 -23.63 -1.56
CA THR A 220 -1.69 -23.46 -2.59
C THR A 220 -1.08 -22.76 -3.79
N ALA A 221 -1.08 -23.44 -4.95
CA ALA A 221 -0.70 -22.81 -6.20
C ALA A 221 -1.77 -21.80 -6.65
N LEU A 222 -1.32 -20.61 -7.04
CA LEU A 222 -2.16 -19.69 -7.81
C LEU A 222 -2.33 -20.28 -9.22
N THR A 223 -3.54 -20.71 -9.57
CA THR A 223 -3.83 -21.25 -10.91
C THR A 223 -4.77 -20.33 -11.67
N SER A 224 -4.85 -20.50 -12.99
CA SER A 224 -5.81 -19.76 -13.82
C SER A 224 -7.26 -20.00 -13.42
N GLU A 225 -7.59 -21.16 -12.85
CA GLU A 225 -8.93 -21.48 -12.32
C GLU A 225 -9.28 -20.68 -11.06
N LEU A 226 -8.26 -20.29 -10.28
CA LEU A 226 -8.44 -19.54 -9.05
C LEU A 226 -8.69 -18.05 -9.31
N LEU A 227 -8.13 -17.52 -10.39
CA LEU A 227 -8.22 -16.11 -10.74
C LEU A 227 -9.55 -15.81 -11.45
N PRO A 228 -10.33 -14.82 -10.99
CA PRO A 228 -11.63 -14.51 -11.59
C PRO A 228 -11.52 -13.84 -12.96
N ALA A 229 -10.33 -13.40 -13.36
CA ALA A 229 -9.99 -12.88 -14.68
C ALA A 229 -8.47 -12.95 -14.91
N ALA A 230 -8.03 -12.85 -16.17
CA ALA A 230 -6.61 -12.79 -16.54
C ALA A 230 -5.86 -11.59 -15.93
N HIS A 231 -6.56 -10.46 -15.80
CA HIS A 231 -6.05 -9.24 -15.19
C HIS A 231 -7.03 -8.72 -14.14
N GLY A 232 -6.52 -8.35 -12.98
CA GLY A 232 -7.38 -7.83 -11.92
C GLY A 232 -6.71 -6.81 -11.02
N LEU A 233 -7.53 -5.93 -10.46
CA LEU A 233 -7.20 -5.05 -9.35
C LEU A 233 -8.23 -5.27 -8.25
N LEU A 234 -7.73 -5.69 -7.09
CA LEU A 234 -8.51 -5.94 -5.89
C LEU A 234 -8.08 -4.97 -4.79
N VAL A 235 -9.05 -4.38 -4.10
CA VAL A 235 -8.83 -3.47 -2.97
C VAL A 235 -9.59 -3.98 -1.75
N TRP A 236 -8.88 -4.14 -0.64
CA TRP A 236 -9.43 -4.45 0.68
C TRP A 236 -9.88 -3.16 1.38
N ALA A 237 -10.97 -3.24 2.13
CA ALA A 237 -11.50 -2.11 2.90
C ALA A 237 -10.58 -1.66 4.05
N ALA A 238 -9.65 -2.52 4.47
CA ALA A 238 -8.65 -2.24 5.51
C ALA A 238 -7.29 -2.82 5.11
N ALA A 239 -6.23 -2.35 5.78
CA ALA A 239 -4.88 -2.89 5.59
C ALA A 239 -4.81 -4.36 6.01
N ILE A 240 -4.06 -5.16 5.24
CA ILE A 240 -3.93 -6.61 5.45
C ILE A 240 -2.61 -7.01 6.14
N ASP A 241 -1.67 -6.09 6.29
CA ASP A 241 -0.36 -6.30 6.92
C ASP A 241 0.13 -5.04 7.65
N SER A 242 1.29 -5.13 8.30
CA SER A 242 1.95 -4.00 8.98
C SER A 242 2.49 -2.94 8.03
N ARG A 243 2.70 -3.29 6.75
CA ARG A 243 3.15 -2.36 5.70
C ARG A 243 2.00 -1.55 5.08
N SER A 244 0.81 -1.63 5.68
CA SER A 244 -0.39 -0.93 5.23
C SER A 244 -0.80 -1.27 3.79
N THR A 245 -0.56 -2.51 3.37
CA THR A 245 -1.01 -3.04 2.08
C THR A 245 -2.53 -3.09 2.07
N VAL A 246 -3.17 -2.49 1.05
CA VAL A 246 -4.64 -2.41 0.91
C VAL A 246 -5.13 -2.83 -0.46
N ALA A 247 -4.24 -3.09 -1.41
CA ALA A 247 -4.64 -3.54 -2.74
C ALA A 247 -3.60 -4.46 -3.36
N ALA A 248 -4.05 -5.26 -4.31
CA ALA A 248 -3.20 -6.08 -5.16
C ALA A 248 -3.71 -6.07 -6.59
N SER A 249 -2.81 -6.10 -7.56
CA SER A 249 -3.14 -6.36 -8.95
C SER A 249 -2.37 -7.56 -9.45
N TRP A 250 -3.00 -8.35 -10.32
CA TRP A 250 -2.34 -9.42 -11.05
C TRP A 250 -2.48 -9.19 -12.54
N THR A 251 -1.41 -9.51 -13.27
CA THR A 251 -1.39 -9.52 -14.73
C THR A 251 -0.88 -10.87 -15.19
N SER A 252 -1.74 -11.64 -15.86
CA SER A 252 -1.32 -12.87 -16.53
C SER A 252 -0.44 -12.55 -17.72
N THR A 253 0.66 -13.27 -17.85
CA THR A 253 1.50 -13.32 -19.04
C THR A 253 1.41 -14.75 -19.56
N GLU A 254 0.99 -14.96 -20.80
CA GLU A 254 0.68 -16.30 -21.36
C GLU A 254 1.83 -17.34 -21.22
N ARG A 255 3.06 -16.88 -20.99
CA ARG A 255 4.27 -17.73 -20.86
C ARG A 255 4.94 -17.70 -19.49
N ASP A 256 4.71 -16.65 -18.68
CA ASP A 256 5.50 -16.36 -17.47
C ASP A 256 4.61 -16.23 -16.22
N GLY A 257 3.53 -17.00 -16.09
CA GLY A 257 2.67 -16.98 -14.92
C GLY A 257 1.98 -15.63 -14.69
N TRP A 258 2.07 -15.08 -13.48
CA TRP A 258 1.47 -13.80 -13.11
C TRP A 258 2.46 -12.84 -12.48
N LYS A 259 2.38 -11.59 -12.91
CA LYS A 259 3.01 -10.46 -12.21
C LYS A 259 2.01 -9.92 -11.20
N VAL A 260 2.33 -10.03 -9.92
CA VAL A 260 1.52 -9.53 -8.81
C VAL A 260 2.19 -8.31 -8.22
N VAL A 261 1.45 -7.22 -8.07
CA VAL A 261 1.92 -5.99 -7.43
C VAL A 261 1.00 -5.67 -6.28
N PHE A 262 1.58 -5.45 -5.10
CA PHE A 262 0.85 -4.96 -3.93
C PHE A 262 0.98 -3.46 -3.83
N TYR A 263 -0.06 -2.85 -3.28
CA TYR A 263 -0.13 -1.42 -3.12
C TYR A 263 -0.60 -1.07 -1.71
N ARG A 264 -0.04 0.01 -1.20
CA ARG A 264 -0.64 0.78 -0.10
C ARG A 264 -1.51 1.89 -0.67
N SER A 265 -2.40 2.41 0.16
CA SER A 265 -3.15 3.61 -0.18
C SER A 265 -2.39 4.87 0.18
N VAL A 266 -2.57 5.89 -0.63
CA VAL A 266 -2.23 7.26 -0.27
C VAL A 266 -3.50 7.91 0.29
N GLY A 267 -3.62 8.04 1.62
CA GLY A 267 -4.86 8.59 2.16
C GLY A 267 -4.96 8.83 3.67
N THR A 268 -5.69 9.90 4.02
CA THR A 268 -5.91 10.41 5.39
C THR A 268 -4.64 10.96 6.06
N GLY A 269 -4.82 11.89 7.01
CA GLY A 269 -3.72 12.59 7.68
C GLY A 269 -3.17 13.83 6.97
N LEU A 270 -3.54 14.08 5.71
CA LEU A 270 -3.30 15.35 5.00
C LEU A 270 -4.54 16.23 4.97
N ASP A 271 -4.32 17.54 4.92
CA ASP A 271 -5.36 18.51 4.61
C ASP A 271 -6.00 18.24 3.24
N PRO A 272 -7.29 18.60 3.03
CA PRO A 272 -8.02 18.26 1.82
C PRO A 272 -7.36 18.71 0.51
N LYS A 273 -6.77 19.91 0.47
CA LYS A 273 -6.13 20.48 -0.73
C LYS A 273 -4.82 19.74 -1.09
N PRO A 274 -3.83 19.58 -0.18
CA PRO A 274 -2.68 18.72 -0.42
C PRO A 274 -3.05 17.29 -0.81
N LEU A 275 -4.04 16.68 -0.13
CA LEU A 275 -4.49 15.34 -0.45
C LEU A 275 -5.06 15.23 -1.88
N GLN A 276 -5.79 16.25 -2.33
CA GLN A 276 -6.29 16.30 -3.70
C GLN A 276 -5.14 16.39 -4.71
N GLN A 277 -4.16 17.27 -4.48
CA GLN A 277 -3.00 17.44 -5.36
C GLN A 277 -2.19 16.14 -5.49
N VAL A 278 -1.96 15.47 -4.37
CA VAL A 278 -1.33 14.13 -4.34
C VAL A 278 -2.10 13.14 -5.22
N ARG A 279 -3.42 13.07 -5.06
CA ARG A 279 -4.28 12.16 -5.84
C ARG A 279 -4.33 12.50 -7.32
N GLU A 280 -4.10 13.75 -7.70
CA GLU A 280 -4.00 14.17 -9.10
C GLU A 280 -2.68 13.71 -9.73
N GLN A 281 -1.58 13.70 -8.97
CA GLN A 281 -0.27 13.28 -9.47
C GLN A 281 -0.06 11.75 -9.44
N ILE A 282 -0.29 11.11 -8.30
CA ILE A 282 0.07 9.69 -8.08
C ILE A 282 -1.15 8.79 -7.88
N GLY A 283 -2.35 9.36 -7.75
CA GLY A 283 -3.57 8.60 -7.53
C GLY A 283 -3.77 8.15 -6.08
N TRP A 284 -4.38 6.98 -5.91
CA TRP A 284 -4.76 6.45 -4.58
C TRP A 284 -3.86 5.31 -4.14
N LEU A 285 -3.11 4.69 -5.04
CA LEU A 285 -2.39 3.44 -4.82
C LEU A 285 -0.94 3.60 -5.23
N VAL A 286 -0.03 3.21 -4.34
CA VAL A 286 1.42 3.26 -4.55
C VAL A 286 1.99 1.85 -4.40
N PRO A 287 2.79 1.36 -5.37
CA PRO A 287 3.40 0.04 -5.28
C PRO A 287 4.27 -0.11 -4.03
N THR A 288 4.18 -1.26 -3.36
CA THR A 288 4.98 -1.59 -2.17
C THR A 288 5.78 -2.86 -2.33
N SER A 289 5.35 -3.77 -3.20
CA SER A 289 6.12 -4.96 -3.60
C SER A 289 5.66 -5.47 -4.97
N HIS A 290 6.56 -6.13 -5.66
CA HIS A 290 6.33 -6.80 -6.94
C HIS A 290 6.80 -8.24 -6.82
N HIS A 291 5.94 -9.16 -7.25
CA HIS A 291 6.18 -10.60 -7.20
C HIS A 291 5.92 -11.19 -8.58
N HIS A 292 6.70 -12.19 -8.92
CA HIS A 292 6.44 -13.06 -10.05
C HIS A 292 5.99 -14.42 -9.49
N ALA A 293 4.76 -14.79 -9.77
CA ALA A 293 4.17 -16.04 -9.33
C ALA A 293 4.03 -16.98 -10.54
N ASP A 294 4.74 -18.10 -10.51
CA ASP A 294 4.57 -19.16 -11.51
C ASP A 294 3.37 -20.04 -11.16
N THR A 295 2.75 -20.64 -12.18
CA THR A 295 1.58 -21.55 -12.08
C THR A 295 1.76 -22.73 -11.12
N ASN A 296 3.01 -23.10 -10.82
CA ASN A 296 3.33 -24.25 -9.98
C ASN A 296 3.93 -23.86 -8.62
N THR A 297 4.21 -22.58 -8.38
CA THR A 297 4.82 -22.15 -7.11
C THR A 297 3.73 -22.04 -6.04
N PRO A 298 3.79 -22.88 -4.99
CA PRO A 298 2.80 -22.80 -3.93
C PRO A 298 2.99 -21.52 -3.11
N VAL A 299 1.86 -20.94 -2.70
CA VAL A 299 1.78 -19.88 -1.71
C VAL A 299 1.27 -20.49 -0.41
N GLY A 300 2.00 -20.29 0.68
CA GLY A 300 1.68 -20.74 2.03
C GLY A 300 1.50 -19.56 3.00
N ALA A 301 1.27 -19.88 4.27
CA ALA A 301 0.99 -18.88 5.31
C ALA A 301 2.13 -17.88 5.57
N ALA A 302 3.38 -18.25 5.25
CA ALA A 302 4.56 -17.40 5.47
C ALA A 302 4.71 -16.29 4.41
N ASP A 303 3.97 -16.34 3.30
CA ASP A 303 4.14 -15.43 2.16
C ASP A 303 3.42 -14.08 2.32
N GLY A 304 3.05 -13.74 3.56
CA GLY A 304 2.52 -12.42 3.93
C GLY A 304 1.32 -11.98 3.06
N PRO A 305 1.39 -10.82 2.38
CA PRO A 305 0.30 -10.34 1.52
C PRO A 305 -0.13 -11.30 0.40
N MET A 306 0.80 -12.12 -0.12
CA MET A 306 0.47 -13.15 -1.11
C MET A 306 -0.48 -14.20 -0.55
N ALA A 307 -0.30 -14.61 0.71
CA ALA A 307 -1.20 -15.55 1.37
C ALA A 307 -2.62 -14.98 1.46
N VAL A 308 -2.77 -13.72 1.87
CA VAL A 308 -4.08 -13.05 1.98
C VAL A 308 -4.76 -12.90 0.61
N LEU A 309 -4.00 -12.56 -0.44
CA LEU A 309 -4.51 -12.54 -1.81
C LEU A 309 -5.01 -13.92 -2.24
N THR A 310 -4.20 -14.97 -2.08
CA THR A 310 -4.56 -16.35 -2.44
C THR A 310 -5.82 -16.80 -1.71
N VAL A 311 -5.93 -16.55 -0.40
CA VAL A 311 -7.14 -16.86 0.38
C VAL A 311 -8.35 -16.07 -0.10
N THR A 312 -8.19 -14.77 -0.38
CA THR A 312 -9.28 -13.94 -0.90
C THR A 312 -9.84 -14.52 -2.19
N LEU A 313 -8.97 -14.89 -3.13
CA LEU A 313 -9.35 -15.51 -4.41
C LEU A 313 -10.00 -16.88 -4.21
N LEU A 314 -9.48 -17.70 -3.28
CA LEU A 314 -10.05 -19.02 -2.95
C LEU A 314 -11.47 -18.90 -2.42
N LEU A 315 -11.71 -17.98 -1.49
CA LEU A 315 -13.03 -17.75 -0.91
C LEU A 315 -14.02 -17.23 -1.97
N ILE A 316 -13.57 -16.35 -2.87
CA ILE A 316 -14.37 -15.90 -4.02
C ILE A 316 -14.73 -17.08 -4.92
N ALA A 317 -13.76 -17.91 -5.30
CA ALA A 317 -13.96 -19.08 -6.15
C ALA A 317 -14.85 -20.16 -5.51
N GLN A 318 -14.80 -20.30 -4.18
CA GLN A 318 -15.66 -21.21 -3.41
C GLN A 318 -17.12 -20.75 -3.30
N ARG A 319 -17.47 -19.58 -3.86
CA ARG A 319 -18.79 -18.94 -3.70
C ARG A 319 -19.14 -18.70 -2.23
N ALA A 320 -18.13 -18.58 -1.38
CA ALA A 320 -18.26 -18.06 -0.01
C ALA A 320 -18.51 -16.55 0.01
N ALA A 321 -18.32 -15.89 -1.14
CA ALA A 321 -18.60 -14.48 -1.33
C ALA A 321 -19.92 -14.24 -2.08
N GLU A 322 -20.70 -13.28 -1.61
CA GLU A 322 -21.67 -12.60 -2.46
C GLU A 322 -20.92 -11.53 -3.29
N GLN A 323 -21.17 -11.54 -4.60
CA GLN A 323 -20.63 -10.54 -5.53
C GLN A 323 -21.79 -9.70 -6.08
N ALA A 324 -21.74 -8.39 -5.84
CA ALA A 324 -22.73 -7.45 -6.36
C ALA A 324 -22.03 -6.34 -7.17
N PRO A 325 -22.62 -5.89 -8.29
CA PRO A 325 -22.08 -4.74 -9.01
C PRO A 325 -22.21 -3.48 -8.15
N ALA A 326 -21.14 -2.70 -8.05
CA ALA A 326 -21.18 -1.40 -7.40
C ALA A 326 -21.88 -0.38 -8.32
N PRO A 327 -22.67 0.56 -7.77
CA PRO A 327 -23.21 1.65 -8.56
C PRO A 327 -22.08 2.53 -9.10
N LEU A 328 -22.06 2.77 -10.41
CA LEU A 328 -21.10 3.64 -11.07
C LEU A 328 -21.61 5.08 -11.12
N ASP A 329 -20.72 6.05 -10.94
CA ASP A 329 -21.04 7.47 -11.17
C ASP A 329 -21.32 7.72 -12.67
N LYS A 330 -22.35 8.52 -12.95
CA LYS A 330 -22.69 8.99 -14.30
C LYS A 330 -21.53 9.73 -14.97
N LYS A 331 -20.70 10.46 -14.22
CA LYS A 331 -19.51 11.15 -14.74
C LYS A 331 -18.48 10.15 -15.26
N VAL A 332 -18.21 9.08 -14.50
CA VAL A 332 -17.28 8.00 -14.90
C VAL A 332 -17.78 7.31 -16.18
N ARG A 333 -19.07 6.96 -16.24
CA ARG A 333 -19.67 6.37 -17.45
C ARG A 333 -19.50 7.27 -18.68
N ARG A 334 -19.77 8.57 -18.54
CA ARG A 334 -19.63 9.55 -19.63
C ARG A 334 -18.17 9.70 -20.09
N ALA A 335 -17.22 9.74 -19.15
CA ALA A 335 -15.79 9.83 -19.48
C ALA A 335 -15.32 8.62 -20.29
N HIS A 336 -15.70 7.41 -19.87
CA HIS A 336 -15.41 6.17 -20.60
C HIS A 336 -16.03 6.15 -22.00
N ALA A 337 -17.31 6.54 -22.12
CA ALA A 337 -17.98 6.61 -23.42
C ALA A 337 -17.29 7.59 -24.39
N ARG A 338 -16.86 8.76 -23.92
CA ARG A 338 -16.09 9.73 -24.73
C ARG A 338 -14.74 9.18 -25.19
N ALA A 339 -14.11 8.34 -24.37
CA ALA A 339 -12.86 7.67 -24.70
C ALA A 339 -13.05 6.40 -25.55
N GLY A 340 -14.29 6.07 -25.97
CA GLY A 340 -14.58 4.84 -26.73
C GLY A 340 -14.38 3.54 -25.95
N ARG A 341 -14.38 3.59 -24.61
CA ARG A 341 -14.15 2.43 -23.73
C ARG A 341 -15.46 1.94 -23.11
N PRO A 342 -15.62 0.63 -22.88
CA PRO A 342 -16.77 0.11 -22.12
C PRO A 342 -16.77 0.68 -20.69
N ALA A 343 -17.97 0.78 -20.11
CA ALA A 343 -18.11 1.20 -18.73
C ALA A 343 -17.43 0.18 -17.80
N PRO A 344 -16.59 0.63 -16.85
CA PRO A 344 -15.89 -0.27 -15.96
C PRO A 344 -16.86 -0.90 -14.97
N GLU A 345 -16.83 -2.22 -14.78
CA GLU A 345 -17.63 -2.90 -13.76
C GLU A 345 -16.81 -3.07 -12.48
N VAL A 346 -17.38 -2.69 -11.34
CA VAL A 346 -16.79 -2.91 -10.01
C VAL A 346 -17.60 -3.96 -9.28
N ARG A 347 -16.97 -5.01 -8.78
CA ARG A 347 -17.62 -6.07 -8.00
C ARG A 347 -17.32 -5.89 -6.51
N ILE A 348 -18.37 -5.71 -5.71
CA ILE A 348 -18.28 -5.70 -4.25
C ILE A 348 -18.33 -7.15 -3.78
N VAL A 349 -17.31 -7.56 -3.02
CA VAL A 349 -17.15 -8.88 -2.43
C VAL A 349 -17.49 -8.79 -0.95
N ARG A 350 -18.48 -9.56 -0.51
CA ARG A 350 -18.94 -9.64 0.88
C ARG A 350 -19.04 -11.08 1.34
N VAL A 351 -19.01 -11.32 2.65
CA VAL A 351 -19.29 -12.67 3.19
C VAL A 351 -20.73 -13.04 2.82
N ALA A 352 -20.92 -14.18 2.15
CA ALA A 352 -22.25 -14.64 1.83
C ALA A 352 -23.01 -14.91 3.14
N GLY A 353 -24.13 -14.20 3.35
CA GLY A 353 -25.00 -14.48 4.48
C GLY A 353 -25.40 -15.95 4.44
N THR A 354 -25.28 -16.64 5.57
CA THR A 354 -25.82 -18.00 5.72
C THR A 354 -27.34 -17.92 5.60
N ARG A 355 -27.84 -18.02 4.36
CA ARG A 355 -29.27 -18.23 4.12
C ARG A 355 -29.60 -19.56 4.80
N ARG A 356 -30.32 -19.50 5.92
CA ARG A 356 -31.00 -20.69 6.45
C ARG A 356 -31.85 -21.22 5.29
N PRO A 357 -31.75 -22.51 4.93
CA PRO A 357 -32.82 -23.10 4.17
C PRO A 357 -34.05 -23.08 5.08
N ASP A 358 -34.98 -22.18 4.81
CA ASP A 358 -36.36 -22.27 5.32
C ASP A 358 -37.02 -23.45 4.59
N GLY A 359 -36.67 -24.65 5.03
CA GLY A 359 -37.27 -25.89 4.58
C GLY A 359 -37.51 -26.76 5.81
N PRO A 360 -38.70 -27.37 5.95
CA PRO A 360 -38.96 -28.28 7.05
C PRO A 360 -37.91 -29.40 7.03
N PRO A 361 -37.36 -29.79 8.20
CA PRO A 361 -36.29 -30.77 8.27
C PRO A 361 -36.78 -32.11 7.72
N VAL A 362 -36.14 -32.58 6.64
CA VAL A 362 -36.31 -33.96 6.16
C VAL A 362 -35.61 -34.87 7.17
N PRO A 363 -36.30 -35.87 7.76
CA PRO A 363 -35.69 -36.76 8.73
C PRO A 363 -34.69 -37.69 8.02
N SER A 364 -33.39 -37.43 8.19
CA SER A 364 -32.33 -38.37 7.78
C SER A 364 -32.16 -39.45 8.85
N GLN A 365 -32.19 -40.72 8.42
CA GLN A 365 -32.01 -41.90 9.26
C GLN A 365 -30.69 -41.85 10.06
N ARG A 366 -30.79 -42.13 11.36
CA ARG A 366 -29.70 -42.09 12.34
C ARG A 366 -28.71 -43.24 12.10
N GLY A 367 -27.48 -42.89 11.74
CA GLY A 367 -26.32 -43.72 12.05
C GLY A 367 -25.99 -43.59 13.54
N VAL A 368 -25.81 -44.72 14.22
CA VAL A 368 -25.54 -44.80 15.66
C VAL A 368 -24.15 -44.22 15.96
N GLY A 369 -24.13 -42.98 16.42
CA GLY A 369 -23.00 -42.32 17.06
C GLY A 369 -23.48 -41.57 18.29
N ALA A 370 -22.67 -41.53 19.35
CA ALA A 370 -23.02 -40.98 20.67
C ALA A 370 -23.74 -39.62 20.55
N ALA A 371 -24.91 -39.50 21.21
CA ALA A 371 -25.73 -38.29 21.18
C ALA A 371 -24.95 -37.12 21.79
N VAL A 372 -24.49 -36.19 20.95
CA VAL A 372 -23.78 -35.00 21.40
C VAL A 372 -24.81 -34.04 22.02
N SER A 373 -24.74 -33.86 23.34
CA SER A 373 -25.72 -33.10 24.15
C SER A 373 -25.54 -31.58 24.13
N VAL A 374 -24.53 -31.05 23.44
CA VAL A 374 -24.18 -29.62 23.40
C VAL A 374 -23.75 -29.20 22.00
N ARG A 375 -24.00 -27.93 21.64
CA ARG A 375 -23.38 -27.30 20.47
C ARG A 375 -22.00 -26.80 20.83
N ARG A 376 -20.99 -27.16 20.04
CA ARG A 376 -19.61 -26.69 20.22
C ARG A 376 -19.23 -25.77 19.07
N TRP A 377 -18.54 -24.69 19.40
CA TRP A 377 -17.95 -23.83 18.38
C TRP A 377 -16.81 -24.57 17.68
N VAL A 378 -16.85 -24.59 16.36
CA VAL A 378 -15.74 -25.05 15.52
C VAL A 378 -15.16 -23.82 14.85
N SER A 379 -13.90 -23.50 15.15
CA SER A 379 -13.15 -22.44 14.45
C SER A 379 -13.02 -22.79 12.96
N GLY A 380 -12.85 -21.79 12.11
CA GLY A 380 -12.68 -22.04 10.68
C GLY A 380 -11.37 -22.76 10.41
N PHE A 381 -11.36 -23.66 9.43
CA PHE A 381 -10.21 -24.51 9.13
C PHE A 381 -10.16 -24.90 7.66
N TRP A 382 -8.96 -25.23 7.20
CA TRP A 382 -8.73 -25.72 5.84
C TRP A 382 -8.98 -27.22 5.74
N ARG A 383 -9.62 -27.63 4.64
CA ARG A 383 -9.81 -29.04 4.29
C ARG A 383 -9.39 -29.28 2.85
N GLN A 384 -8.66 -30.35 2.60
CA GLN A 384 -8.35 -30.82 1.26
C GLN A 384 -9.57 -31.54 0.66
N GLN A 385 -10.28 -30.89 -0.26
CA GLN A 385 -11.46 -31.45 -0.92
C GLN A 385 -11.05 -32.20 -2.21
N PRO A 386 -11.45 -33.48 -2.37
CA PRO A 386 -11.29 -34.21 -3.62
C PRO A 386 -12.05 -33.57 -4.80
N TYR A 387 -11.41 -33.40 -5.96
CA TYR A 387 -12.03 -32.87 -7.19
C TYR A 387 -11.42 -33.47 -8.47
N GLY A 388 -11.93 -33.05 -9.64
CA GLY A 388 -11.47 -33.50 -10.95
C GLY A 388 -11.96 -34.90 -11.36
N PRO A 389 -11.53 -35.41 -12.53
CA PRO A 389 -11.90 -36.74 -13.00
C PRO A 389 -11.57 -37.80 -11.96
N ARG A 390 -12.58 -38.62 -11.60
CA ARG A 390 -12.48 -39.66 -10.56
C ARG A 390 -12.03 -39.16 -9.18
N ARG A 391 -12.19 -37.86 -8.87
CA ARG A 391 -11.77 -37.25 -7.58
C ARG A 391 -10.28 -37.45 -7.27
N ALA A 392 -9.44 -37.55 -8.31
CA ALA A 392 -8.01 -37.81 -8.18
C ALA A 392 -7.23 -36.58 -7.67
N LEU A 393 -7.75 -35.36 -7.90
CA LEU A 393 -7.10 -34.11 -7.51
C LEU A 393 -7.55 -33.66 -6.12
N ARG A 394 -6.78 -32.77 -5.50
CA ARG A 394 -7.07 -32.16 -4.18
C ARG A 394 -7.00 -30.66 -4.27
N ARG A 395 -8.00 -29.97 -3.74
CA ARG A 395 -8.02 -28.50 -3.62
C ARG A 395 -8.29 -28.08 -2.18
N PRO A 396 -7.62 -27.04 -1.67
CA PRO A 396 -7.94 -26.48 -0.36
C PRO A 396 -9.31 -25.79 -0.40
N VAL A 397 -10.13 -26.07 0.60
CA VAL A 397 -11.42 -25.41 0.84
C VAL A 397 -11.43 -24.91 2.27
N TYR A 398 -11.84 -23.65 2.46
CA TYR A 398 -11.97 -23.09 3.80
C TYR A 398 -13.37 -23.36 4.32
N ILE A 399 -13.45 -24.00 5.48
CA ILE A 399 -14.71 -24.21 6.17
C ILE A 399 -14.88 -23.07 7.17
N HIS A 400 -15.88 -22.21 6.96
CA HIS A 400 -16.19 -21.10 7.87
C HIS A 400 -16.47 -21.60 9.29
N PRO A 401 -16.17 -20.80 10.32
CA PRO A 401 -16.55 -21.13 11.68
C PRO A 401 -18.05 -21.43 11.80
N TYR A 402 -18.41 -22.49 12.53
CA TYR A 402 -19.80 -22.90 12.72
C TYR A 402 -20.04 -23.56 14.08
N LEU A 403 -21.30 -23.61 14.49
CA LEU A 403 -21.73 -24.38 15.66
C LEU A 403 -22.04 -25.82 15.25
N ARG A 404 -21.28 -26.78 15.79
CA ARG A 404 -21.49 -28.21 15.58
C ARG A 404 -22.35 -28.78 16.70
N GLY A 405 -23.47 -29.40 16.36
CA GLY A 405 -24.38 -30.09 17.27
C GLY A 405 -25.85 -29.90 16.89
N PRO A 406 -26.78 -30.54 17.60
CA PRO A 406 -28.21 -30.35 17.39
C PRO A 406 -28.62 -28.87 17.54
N GLY A 407 -29.50 -28.37 16.67
CA GLY A 407 -29.85 -26.94 16.61
C GLY A 407 -30.50 -26.39 17.88
N ASP A 408 -31.14 -27.28 18.64
CA ASP A 408 -31.86 -27.07 19.89
C ASP A 408 -30.98 -27.26 21.15
N ALA A 409 -29.77 -27.81 21.02
CA ALA A 409 -28.88 -28.04 22.16
C ALA A 409 -28.22 -26.74 22.67
N PRO A 410 -27.91 -26.63 23.98
CA PRO A 410 -27.23 -25.45 24.51
C PRO A 410 -25.81 -25.32 23.93
N ILE A 411 -25.33 -24.08 23.78
CA ILE A 411 -23.96 -23.82 23.33
C ILE A 411 -23.03 -24.04 24.53
N ALA A 412 -22.00 -24.85 24.35
CA ALA A 412 -20.98 -25.09 25.36
C ALA A 412 -20.30 -23.75 25.71
N ALA A 413 -20.33 -23.40 27.00
CA ALA A 413 -19.65 -22.21 27.49
C ALA A 413 -18.15 -22.32 27.22
N THR A 414 -17.60 -21.35 26.50
CA THR A 414 -16.15 -21.21 26.28
C THR A 414 -15.73 -19.81 26.73
N THR A 415 -14.48 -19.65 27.12
CA THR A 415 -13.91 -18.38 27.59
C THR A 415 -13.74 -17.31 26.50
N THR A 416 -14.14 -17.61 25.25
CA THR A 416 -14.02 -16.68 24.11
C THR A 416 -15.37 -16.08 23.76
N VAL A 417 -15.50 -14.75 23.91
CA VAL A 417 -16.65 -13.99 23.38
C VAL A 417 -16.49 -13.84 21.88
N ARG A 418 -17.49 -14.27 21.10
CA ARG A 418 -17.49 -14.18 19.64
C ARG A 418 -18.77 -13.50 19.17
N VAL A 419 -18.61 -12.45 18.37
CA VAL A 419 -19.73 -11.66 17.82
C VAL A 419 -20.13 -12.27 16.47
N LEU A 420 -21.41 -12.65 16.32
CA LEU A 420 -21.94 -13.30 15.11
C LEU A 420 -22.41 -12.31 14.04
N HIS A 421 -22.55 -11.04 14.42
CA HIS A 421 -22.89 -9.91 13.56
C HIS A 421 -22.51 -8.61 14.25
N THR A 422 -21.91 -7.68 13.52
CA THR A 422 -21.80 -6.30 13.98
C THR A 422 -23.13 -5.62 13.65
N PRO A 423 -23.95 -5.20 14.64
CA PRO A 423 -25.18 -4.47 14.34
C PRO A 423 -24.83 -3.20 13.56
N THR A 424 -25.52 -2.96 12.45
CA THR A 424 -25.41 -1.69 11.71
C THR A 424 -25.74 -0.54 12.65
N PRO A 425 -24.89 0.49 12.78
CA PRO A 425 -25.21 1.64 13.62
C PRO A 425 -26.51 2.29 13.08
N PRO A 426 -27.44 2.68 13.97
CA PRO A 426 -28.68 3.31 13.55
C PRO A 426 -28.37 4.59 12.75
N PRO A 427 -29.15 4.92 11.71
CA PRO A 427 -28.96 6.15 10.97
C PRO A 427 -29.06 7.36 11.91
N PRO A 428 -28.25 8.42 11.70
CA PRO A 428 -28.32 9.61 12.53
C PRO A 428 -29.73 10.20 12.47
N PRO A 429 -30.23 10.76 13.58
CA PRO A 429 -31.56 11.36 13.62
C PRO A 429 -31.65 12.45 12.55
N ARG A 430 -32.71 12.39 11.74
CA ARG A 430 -33.04 13.44 10.79
C ARG A 430 -33.28 14.73 11.59
N ARG A 431 -32.46 15.75 11.32
CA ARG A 431 -32.76 17.13 11.72
C ARG A 431 -33.64 17.78 10.67
#